data_AF-A0A9D1GCF1-F1
#
_entry.id   AF-A0A9D1GCF1-F1
#
_cell.length_a   1.000
_cell.length_b   1.000
_cell.length_c   1.000
_cell.angle_alpha   90.00
_cell.angle_beta   90.00
_cell.angle_gamma   90.00
#
_symmetry.space_group_name_H-M   'P 1'
#
loop_
_entity.id
_entity.type
_entity.pdbx_description
1 polymer ?
#
loop_
_entity_poly.entity_id
_entity_poly.type
_entity_poly.pdbx_seq_one_letter_code
_entity_poly.pdbx_strand_id
1 'polypeptide(L)'
;MTNNERLFYNKIKCLELEYKIIPQVSLASIISKENNNKYYTDLFRNIDFAIFDTNLQDVLLLIELNDGTHKLKKRKNRDAKIKKICNAAGIPLLFFYTKYPNEKDYVINRIRNVINKTKEDNLNRQNN
;
A
#
# COMPACT_ATOMS: atom_id res chain seq x y z
N MET A 1 -15.78 3.53 -0.36
CA MET A 1 -14.85 4.01 0.67
C MET A 1 -15.57 4.14 2.02
N THR A 2 -15.04 3.57 3.10
CA THR A 2 -15.60 3.67 4.46
C THR A 2 -15.31 5.02 5.12
N ASN A 3 -15.95 5.33 6.26
CA ASN A 3 -15.68 6.56 7.02
C ASN A 3 -14.22 6.63 7.50
N ASN A 4 -13.66 5.50 7.97
CA ASN A 4 -12.27 5.42 8.39
C ASN A 4 -11.31 5.66 7.23
N GLU A 5 -11.59 5.08 6.06
CA GLU A 5 -10.83 5.35 4.84
C GLU A 5 -10.90 6.82 4.44
N ARG A 6 -12.10 7.45 4.49
CA ARG A 6 -12.25 8.88 4.16
C ARG A 6 -11.46 9.77 5.12
N LEU A 7 -11.50 9.49 6.42
CA LEU A 7 -10.74 10.23 7.43
C LEU A 7 -9.23 10.07 7.22
N PHE A 8 -8.78 8.86 6.89
CA PHE A 8 -7.39 8.60 6.58
C PHE A 8 -6.94 9.30 5.29
N TYR A 9 -7.76 9.24 4.23
CA TYR A 9 -7.49 9.92 2.97
C TYR A 9 -7.29 11.43 3.17
N ASN A 10 -8.14 12.07 3.97
CA ASN A 10 -8.00 13.50 4.29
C ASN A 10 -6.65 13.84 4.96
N LYS A 11 -6.07 12.92 5.74
CA LYS A 11 -4.76 13.11 6.38
C LYS A 11 -3.62 13.07 5.36
N ILE A 12 -3.72 12.21 4.36
CA ILE A 12 -2.68 12.01 3.34
C ILE A 12 -2.87 12.87 2.09
N LYS A 13 -4.04 13.52 1.92
CA LYS A 13 -4.38 14.30 0.72
C LYS A 13 -3.34 15.36 0.33
N CYS A 14 -2.64 15.95 1.30
CA CYS A 14 -1.58 16.91 0.98
C CYS A 14 -0.41 16.32 0.19
N LEU A 15 -0.24 14.99 0.18
CA LEU A 15 0.74 14.29 -0.65
C LEU A 15 0.37 14.29 -2.14
N GLU A 16 -0.87 14.66 -2.51
CA GLU A 16 -1.27 14.76 -3.92
C GLU A 16 -0.55 15.88 -4.68
N LEU A 17 0.17 16.77 -3.98
CA LEU A 17 1.08 17.73 -4.59
C LEU A 17 2.31 17.06 -5.22
N GLU A 18 2.68 15.87 -4.73
CA GLU A 18 3.89 15.14 -5.12
C GLU A 18 3.58 13.79 -5.78
N TYR A 19 2.37 13.25 -5.58
CA TYR A 19 2.00 11.89 -5.94
C TYR A 19 0.55 11.80 -6.43
N LYS A 20 0.16 10.66 -6.99
CA LYS A 20 -1.25 10.35 -7.23
C LYS A 20 -1.73 9.31 -6.23
N ILE A 21 -2.80 9.63 -5.51
CA ILE A 21 -3.39 8.73 -4.50
C ILE A 21 -4.70 8.18 -5.05
N ILE A 22 -4.75 6.88 -5.32
CA ILE A 22 -5.94 6.23 -5.84
C ILE A 22 -6.53 5.35 -4.72
N PRO A 23 -7.76 5.63 -4.26
CA PRO A 23 -8.44 4.80 -3.27
C PRO A 23 -9.00 3.52 -3.91
N GLN A 24 -9.11 2.46 -3.12
CA GLN A 24 -9.83 1.21 -3.43
C GLN A 24 -9.38 0.54 -4.74
N VAL A 25 -8.08 0.32 -4.92
CA VAL A 25 -7.51 -0.24 -6.16
C VAL A 25 -7.45 -1.76 -6.10
N SER A 26 -7.87 -2.41 -7.18
CA SER A 26 -7.73 -3.87 -7.33
C SER A 26 -6.26 -4.27 -7.52
N LEU A 27 -5.79 -5.28 -6.79
CA LEU A 27 -4.43 -5.81 -6.99
C LEU A 27 -4.23 -6.32 -8.42
N ALA A 28 -5.27 -6.84 -9.06
CA ALA A 28 -5.22 -7.34 -10.43
C ALA A 28 -5.03 -6.23 -11.48
N SER A 29 -5.31 -4.96 -11.15
CA SER A 29 -5.02 -3.84 -12.05
C SER A 29 -3.60 -3.30 -11.91
N ILE A 30 -2.87 -3.72 -10.87
CA ILE A 30 -1.51 -3.25 -10.58
C ILE A 30 -0.48 -4.36 -10.83
N ILE A 31 -0.82 -5.61 -10.52
CA ILE A 31 0.10 -6.74 -10.50
C ILE A 31 -0.24 -7.69 -11.64
N SER A 32 0.70 -7.91 -12.56
CA SER A 32 0.54 -8.85 -13.68
C SER A 32 0.46 -10.30 -13.20
N LYS A 33 -0.31 -11.12 -13.93
CA LYS A 33 -0.55 -12.53 -13.60
C LYS A 33 0.70 -13.40 -13.73
N GLU A 34 1.60 -13.06 -14.66
CA GLU A 34 2.86 -13.79 -14.90
C GLU A 34 3.77 -13.80 -13.66
N ASN A 35 3.71 -12.73 -12.86
CA ASN A 35 4.50 -12.61 -11.64
C ASN A 35 3.98 -13.50 -10.48
N ASN A 36 2.81 -14.15 -10.56
CA ASN A 36 2.19 -14.77 -9.37
C ASN A 36 1.15 -15.90 -9.61
N ASN A 37 1.52 -16.98 -10.30
CA ASN A 37 0.63 -18.15 -10.53
C ASN A 37 0.05 -18.80 -9.25
N LYS A 38 0.66 -18.60 -8.07
CA LYS A 38 0.26 -19.23 -6.80
C LYS A 38 -0.84 -18.46 -6.03
N TYR A 39 -1.14 -17.21 -6.39
CA TYR A 39 -2.01 -16.31 -5.63
C TYR A 39 -3.20 -15.76 -6.43
N TYR A 40 -3.61 -16.48 -7.49
CA TYR A 40 -4.58 -16.00 -8.48
C TYR A 40 -5.89 -15.45 -7.88
N THR A 41 -6.46 -16.10 -6.87
CA THR A 41 -7.72 -15.64 -6.24
C THR A 41 -7.55 -14.41 -5.35
N ASP A 42 -6.32 -14.10 -4.93
CA ASP A 42 -6.04 -12.95 -4.06
C ASP A 42 -5.77 -11.66 -4.82
N LEU A 43 -5.50 -11.75 -6.12
CA LEU A 43 -5.35 -10.59 -6.99
C LEU A 43 -6.68 -9.84 -7.19
N PHE A 44 -7.83 -10.50 -7.00
CA PHE A 44 -9.14 -9.85 -7.06
C PHE A 44 -9.49 -9.01 -5.81
N ARG A 45 -8.56 -8.89 -4.85
CA ARG A 45 -8.76 -8.07 -3.65
C ARG A 45 -8.48 -6.60 -3.97
N ASN A 46 -9.25 -5.73 -3.34
CA ASN A 46 -8.98 -4.30 -3.34
C ASN A 46 -8.08 -3.93 -2.16
N ILE A 47 -7.09 -3.07 -2.43
CA ILE A 47 -6.26 -2.36 -1.46
C ILE A 47 -6.88 -1.00 -1.18
N ASP A 48 -6.79 -0.52 0.05
CA ASP A 48 -7.46 0.70 0.47
C ASP A 48 -6.91 1.94 -0.25
N PHE A 49 -5.58 2.05 -0.41
CA PHE A 49 -4.96 3.11 -1.21
C PHE A 49 -3.72 2.63 -1.95
N ALA A 50 -3.56 3.11 -3.18
CA ALA A 50 -2.32 3.03 -3.94
C ALA A 50 -1.76 4.44 -4.16
N ILE A 51 -0.47 4.61 -3.89
CA ILE A 51 0.29 5.82 -4.19
C ILE A 51 1.12 5.53 -5.44
N PHE A 52 0.87 6.32 -6.48
CA PHE A 52 1.60 6.30 -7.73
C PHE A 52 2.53 7.51 -7.81
N ASP A 53 3.44 7.44 -8.77
CA ASP A 53 4.14 8.62 -9.28
C ASP A 53 3.15 9.65 -9.88
N THR A 54 3.67 10.82 -10.26
CA THR A 54 2.85 11.92 -10.78
C THR A 54 2.16 11.56 -12.10
N ASN A 55 2.72 10.61 -12.87
CA ASN A 55 2.27 10.25 -14.21
C ASN A 55 1.40 8.98 -14.24
N LEU A 56 1.10 8.36 -13.09
CA LEU A 56 0.36 7.09 -12.98
C LEU A 56 1.03 5.91 -13.71
N GLN A 57 2.35 5.94 -13.84
CA GLN A 57 3.12 4.86 -14.47
C GLN A 57 3.51 3.78 -13.45
N ASP A 58 4.00 4.21 -12.28
CA ASP A 58 4.58 3.30 -11.29
C ASP A 58 3.83 3.38 -9.96
N VAL A 59 3.54 2.21 -9.38
CA VAL A 59 3.04 2.12 -8.01
C VAL A 59 4.22 2.21 -7.04
N LEU A 60 4.27 3.32 -6.31
CA LEU A 60 5.32 3.61 -5.34
C LEU A 60 5.05 3.00 -3.98
N LEU A 61 3.77 2.84 -3.60
CA LEU A 61 3.38 2.28 -2.30
C LEU A 61 1.91 1.85 -2.27
N LEU A 62 1.63 0.71 -1.64
CA LEU A 62 0.29 0.27 -1.27
C LEU A 62 0.04 0.49 0.23
N ILE A 63 -1.17 0.87 0.60
CA ILE A 63 -1.57 1.14 1.99
C ILE A 63 -2.88 0.43 2.32
N GLU A 64 -2.87 -0.28 3.46
CA GLU A 64 -4.03 -0.98 3.99
C GLU A 64 -4.41 -0.51 5.40
N LEU A 65 -5.69 -0.18 5.58
CA LEU A 65 -6.31 0.18 6.85
C LEU A 65 -6.96 -1.05 7.48
N ASN A 66 -6.82 -1.17 8.79
CA ASN A 66 -7.11 -2.44 9.42
C ASN A 66 -7.71 -2.23 10.82
N ASP A 67 -8.97 -2.64 11.02
CA ASP A 67 -9.77 -2.32 12.23
C ASP A 67 -9.79 -3.44 13.29
N GLY A 68 -8.64 -3.66 13.91
CA GLY A 68 -8.29 -4.96 14.52
C GLY A 68 -8.75 -5.16 15.94
N THR A 69 -10.02 -5.48 16.13
CA THR A 69 -10.55 -5.81 17.47
C THR A 69 -10.93 -7.28 17.68
N HIS A 70 -11.27 -8.08 16.65
CA HIS A 70 -11.85 -9.42 16.91
C HIS A 70 -11.21 -10.68 16.28
N LYS A 71 -10.23 -10.62 15.37
CA LYS A 71 -9.74 -11.85 14.66
C LYS A 71 -8.24 -11.88 14.34
N LEU A 72 -7.39 -11.90 15.38
CA LEU A 72 -5.92 -11.84 15.25
C LEU A 72 -5.31 -12.90 14.31
N LYS A 73 -5.77 -14.17 14.37
CA LYS A 73 -5.22 -15.26 13.54
C LYS A 73 -5.58 -15.11 12.05
N LYS A 74 -6.85 -14.88 11.72
CA LYS A 74 -7.28 -14.64 10.33
C LYS A 74 -6.60 -13.40 9.74
N ARG A 75 -6.37 -12.39 10.57
CA ARG A 75 -5.68 -11.16 10.20
C ARG A 75 -4.21 -11.38 9.88
N LYS A 76 -3.46 -12.09 10.73
CA LYS A 76 -2.06 -12.46 10.43
C LYS A 76 -1.96 -13.20 9.10
N ASN A 77 -2.87 -14.14 8.84
CA ASN A 77 -2.89 -14.88 7.57
C ASN A 77 -3.18 -13.97 6.38
N ARG A 78 -4.13 -13.03 6.51
CA ARG A 78 -4.44 -12.05 5.47
C ARG A 78 -3.25 -11.14 5.18
N ASP A 79 -2.72 -10.50 6.22
CA ASP A 79 -1.61 -9.54 6.11
C ASP A 79 -0.36 -10.25 5.52
N ALA A 80 -0.08 -11.49 5.93
CA ALA A 80 1.01 -12.29 5.37
C ALA A 80 0.83 -12.60 3.87
N LYS A 81 -0.41 -12.88 3.44
CA LYS A 81 -0.72 -13.19 2.05
C LYS A 81 -0.54 -11.98 1.15
N ILE A 82 -1.07 -10.82 1.56
CA ILE A 82 -0.92 -9.57 0.81
C ILE A 82 0.55 -9.17 0.74
N LYS A 83 1.29 -9.22 1.86
CA LYS A 83 2.74 -8.96 1.87
C LYS A 83 3.48 -9.82 0.86
N LYS A 84 3.16 -11.11 0.79
CA LYS A 84 3.82 -12.02 -0.15
C LYS A 84 3.54 -11.66 -1.61
N ILE A 85 2.31 -11.26 -1.94
CA ILE A 85 1.93 -10.83 -3.28
C ILE A 85 2.67 -9.53 -3.66
N CYS A 86 2.64 -8.52 -2.79
CA CYS A 86 3.30 -7.24 -3.01
C CYS A 86 4.83 -7.41 -3.12
N ASN A 87 5.44 -8.21 -2.25
CA ASN A 87 6.88 -8.50 -2.29
C ASN A 87 7.29 -9.18 -3.61
N ALA A 88 6.50 -10.15 -4.10
CA ALA A 88 6.77 -10.81 -5.38
C ALA A 88 6.61 -9.85 -6.58
N ALA A 89 5.77 -8.82 -6.45
CA ALA A 89 5.64 -7.75 -7.44
C ALA A 89 6.66 -6.62 -7.27
N GLY A 90 7.52 -6.65 -6.23
CA GLY A 90 8.46 -5.57 -5.94
C GLY A 90 7.81 -4.29 -5.40
N ILE A 91 6.55 -4.34 -4.96
CA ILE A 91 5.78 -3.17 -4.52
C ILE A 91 5.77 -3.11 -2.98
N PRO A 92 6.16 -1.99 -2.35
CA PRO A 92 6.12 -1.87 -0.90
C PRO A 92 4.68 -1.75 -0.39
N LEU A 93 4.45 -2.22 0.85
CA LEU A 93 3.13 -2.27 1.48
C LEU A 93 3.20 -1.76 2.93
N LEU A 94 2.33 -0.81 3.28
CA LEU A 94 2.15 -0.31 4.64
C LEU A 94 0.79 -0.69 5.22
N PHE A 95 0.79 -1.03 6.51
CA PHE A 95 -0.43 -1.22 7.28
C PHE A 95 -0.59 -0.11 8.32
N PHE A 96 -1.78 0.48 8.36
CA PHE A 96 -2.22 1.34 9.46
C PHE A 96 -3.38 0.67 10.20
N TYR A 97 -3.31 0.72 11.52
CA TYR A 97 -4.36 0.16 12.36
C TYR A 97 -5.25 1.30 12.82
N THR A 98 -6.54 1.26 12.50
CA THR A 98 -7.50 2.33 12.83
C THR A 98 -7.71 2.51 14.34
N LYS A 99 -7.34 1.50 15.14
CA LYS A 99 -7.29 1.61 16.60
C LYS A 99 -6.26 2.63 17.11
N TYR A 100 -5.29 3.01 16.28
CA TYR A 100 -4.33 4.05 16.62
C TYR A 100 -4.78 5.39 16.03
N PRO A 101 -4.44 6.52 16.66
CA PRO A 101 -4.85 7.85 16.17
C PRO A 101 -4.42 8.13 14.73
N ASN A 102 -3.28 7.56 14.30
CA ASN A 102 -2.68 7.78 12.99
C ASN A 102 -2.62 9.29 12.69
N GLU A 103 -1.93 10.04 13.55
CA GLU A 103 -1.76 11.49 13.42
C GLU A 103 -1.15 11.83 12.06
N LYS A 104 -1.54 12.99 11.51
CA LYS A 104 -1.21 13.39 10.15
C LYS A 104 0.30 13.31 9.86
N ASP A 105 1.12 13.95 10.70
CA ASP A 105 2.57 13.99 10.50
C ASP A 105 3.21 12.61 10.61
N TYR A 106 2.75 11.78 11.55
CA TYR A 106 3.20 10.40 11.68
C TYR A 106 2.93 9.59 10.42
N VAL A 107 1.72 9.69 9.87
CA VAL A 107 1.33 8.96 8.65
C VAL A 107 2.17 9.43 7.46
N ILE A 108 2.28 10.74 7.27
CA ILE A 108 3.03 11.35 6.16
C ILE A 108 4.50 10.96 6.21
N ASN A 109 5.15 11.10 7.37
CA ASN A 109 6.56 10.76 7.52
C ASN A 109 6.82 9.28 7.25
N ARG A 110 5.93 8.40 7.72
CA ARG A 110 6.06 6.96 7.47
C ARG A 110 5.90 6.62 5.98
N ILE A 111 4.97 7.26 5.28
CA ILE A 111 4.78 7.09 3.84
C ILE A 111 6.04 7.54 3.08
N ARG A 112 6.51 8.77 3.33
CA ARG A 112 7.69 9.33 2.65
C ARG A 112 8.94 8.50 2.88
N ASN A 113 9.16 8.03 4.11
CA ASN A 113 10.33 7.19 4.43
C ASN A 113 10.33 5.89 3.62
N VAL A 114 9.18 5.25 3.42
CA VAL A 114 9.10 4.02 2.63
C VAL A 114 9.33 4.30 1.15
N ILE A 115 8.73 5.36 0.61
CA ILE A 115 8.91 5.74 -0.81
C ILE A 115 10.37 6.08 -1.08
N ASN A 116 11.01 6.90 -0.23
CA ASN A 116 12.41 7.31 -0.41
C ASN A 116 13.36 6.12 -0.31
N LYS A 117 13.18 5.25 0.69
CA LYS A 117 13.97 4.03 0.81
C LYS A 117 13.85 3.11 -0.41
N THR A 118 12.64 2.97 -0.96
CA THR A 118 12.42 2.15 -2.16
C THR A 118 13.13 2.75 -3.38
N LYS A 119 13.13 4.08 -3.52
CA LYS A 119 13.87 4.78 -4.58
C LYS A 119 15.38 4.57 -4.45
N GLU A 120 15.93 4.71 -3.24
CA GLU A 120 17.34 4.46 -2.95
C GLU A 120 17.74 3.01 -3.28
N ASP A 121 16.95 2.03 -2.83
CA ASP A 121 17.20 0.61 -3.10
C ASP A 121 17.19 0.30 -4.61
N ASN A 122 16.31 0.94 -5.38
CA ASN A 122 16.24 0.75 -6.83
C ASN A 122 17.43 1.39 -7.57
N LEU A 123 17.84 2.61 -7.17
CA LEU A 123 19.03 3.27 -7.70
C LEU A 123 20.29 2.43 -7.47
N ASN A 124 20.45 1.86 -6.28
CA ASN A 124 21.59 1.00 -5.94
C ASN A 124 21.64 -0.30 -6.74
N ARG A 125 20.49 -0.82 -7.20
CA ARG A 125 20.43 -2.02 -8.05
C ARG A 125 20.74 -1.74 -9.52
N GLN A 126 20.54 -0.52 -10.01
CA GLN A 126 20.86 -0.14 -11.39
C GLN A 126 22.34 0.18 -11.58
N ASN A 127 23.05 0.50 -10.49
CA ASN A 127 24.47 0.85 -10.50
C ASN A 127 25.42 -0.33 -10.21
N ASN A 128 24.89 -1.55 -10.05
CA ASN A 128 25.62 -2.80 -9.80
C ASN A 128 25.30 -3.82 -10.89
#